data_AF-N0BC43-F1
#
_entry.id   AF-N0BC43-F1
#
_cell.length_a   1.000
_cell.length_b   1.000
_cell.length_c   1.000
_cell.angle_alpha   90.00
_cell.angle_beta   90.00
_cell.angle_gamma   90.00
#
_symmetry.space_group_name_H-M   'P 1'
#
loop_
_entity.id
_entity.type
_entity.pdbx_description
1 polymer ?
#
loop_
_entity_poly.entity_id
_entity_poly.type
_entity_poly.pdbx_seq_one_letter_code
_entity_poly.pdbx_strand_id
1 'polypeptide(L)'
;MIQVLIYFIGTAGSGKTYLTKAFADWLDFKNLENIIVNLDPGAENLPYSPEVDIRDYFTLEDVMLNYGVGPNGAQIISADLISTKIGDIKDEIDYFDVPYVLIDTPGQMELFTLRQSSNLLIDFLGRDRSVMVYLFDPVVAKTPSGFLSLLFMASSSVFKLKLPQIQVLAKSDILEDYEVERIVEWSDDPETLFDDLGREVSNIKNISGELFYMLRDLGLFRTLIPVSAMDSTGMEDVYDGIQEIFYGGEDLERILY
;
A
#
# COMPACT_ATOMS: atom_id res chain seq x y z
N MET A 1 -9.23 -14.03 -17.72
CA MET A 1 -9.27 -13.77 -16.27
C MET A 1 -9.34 -12.25 -16.10
N ILE A 2 -9.99 -11.71 -15.06
CA ILE A 2 -9.94 -10.26 -14.84
C ILE A 2 -8.53 -9.96 -14.33
N GLN A 3 -7.77 -9.13 -15.06
CA GLN A 3 -6.46 -8.68 -14.61
C GLN A 3 -6.63 -7.78 -13.37
N VAL A 4 -5.93 -8.08 -12.28
CA VAL A 4 -5.98 -7.38 -11.00
C VAL A 4 -4.75 -6.50 -10.83
N LEU A 5 -4.96 -5.23 -10.48
CA LEU A 5 -3.92 -4.24 -10.23
C LEU A 5 -3.70 -4.10 -8.72
N ILE A 6 -2.48 -4.39 -8.26
CA ILE A 6 -2.14 -4.45 -6.83
C ILE A 6 -1.16 -3.32 -6.52
N TYR A 7 -1.63 -2.29 -5.83
CA TYR A 7 -0.82 -1.12 -5.49
C TYR A 7 -0.21 -1.30 -4.10
N PHE A 8 1.12 -1.37 -4.02
CA PHE A 8 1.82 -1.40 -2.74
C PHE A 8 1.99 0.03 -2.24
N ILE A 9 1.35 0.37 -1.12
CA ILE A 9 1.29 1.73 -0.57
C ILE A 9 1.72 1.69 0.90
N GLY A 10 2.40 2.72 1.36
CA GLY A 10 2.84 2.84 2.74
C GLY A 10 3.85 3.97 2.86
N THR A 11 4.19 4.33 4.10
CA THR A 11 5.17 5.39 4.37
C THR A 11 6.54 5.07 3.76
N ALA A 12 7.38 6.09 3.61
CA ALA A 12 8.74 5.88 3.14
C ALA A 12 9.48 4.96 4.13
N GLY A 13 10.18 3.94 3.63
CA GLY A 13 10.87 2.97 4.46
C GLY A 13 10.03 1.80 4.97
N SER A 14 8.70 1.79 4.77
CA SER A 14 7.82 0.66 5.16
C SER A 14 8.16 -0.67 4.46
N GLY A 15 8.80 -0.61 3.29
CA GLY A 15 9.29 -1.79 2.57
C GLY A 15 8.54 -2.13 1.28
N LYS A 16 7.74 -1.19 0.72
CA LYS A 16 6.96 -1.36 -0.52
C LYS A 16 7.69 -2.16 -1.61
N THR A 17 8.80 -1.65 -2.12
CA THR A 17 9.63 -2.28 -3.15
C THR A 17 10.04 -3.72 -2.81
N TYR A 18 10.45 -3.98 -1.57
CA TYR A 18 10.84 -5.34 -1.17
C TYR A 18 9.64 -6.27 -1.05
N LEU A 19 8.49 -5.78 -0.58
CA LEU A 19 7.27 -6.57 -0.52
C LEU A 19 6.71 -6.86 -1.92
N THR A 20 6.76 -5.88 -2.84
CA THR A 20 6.43 -6.07 -4.26
C THR A 20 7.24 -7.23 -4.84
N LYS A 21 8.56 -7.23 -4.60
CA LYS A 21 9.46 -8.30 -5.04
C LYS A 21 9.10 -9.67 -4.45
N ALA A 22 8.92 -9.73 -3.12
CA ALA A 22 8.66 -10.98 -2.43
C ALA A 22 7.29 -11.57 -2.79
N PHE A 23 6.29 -10.71 -3.04
CA PHE A 23 4.99 -11.15 -3.51
C PHE A 23 5.05 -11.64 -4.96
N ALA A 24 5.81 -10.99 -5.84
CA ALA A 24 6.08 -11.48 -7.20
C ALA A 24 6.74 -12.87 -7.18
N ASP A 25 7.81 -13.02 -6.39
CA ASP A 25 8.52 -14.31 -6.22
C ASP A 25 7.56 -15.41 -5.72
N TRP A 26 6.63 -15.07 -4.82
CA TRP A 26 5.61 -16.00 -4.32
C TRP A 26 4.57 -16.38 -5.38
N LEU A 27 4.09 -15.41 -6.18
CA LEU A 27 3.19 -15.67 -7.30
C LEU A 27 3.86 -16.59 -8.34
N ASP A 28 5.11 -16.32 -8.69
CA ASP A 28 5.91 -17.16 -9.59
C ASP A 28 6.06 -18.58 -9.05
N PHE A 29 6.35 -18.73 -7.76
CA PHE A 29 6.41 -20.03 -7.09
C PHE A 29 5.08 -20.80 -7.17
N LYS A 30 3.94 -20.09 -7.11
CA LYS A 30 2.60 -20.65 -7.28
C LYS A 30 2.19 -20.82 -8.75
N ASN A 31 3.06 -20.49 -9.71
CA ASN A 31 2.79 -20.48 -11.15
C ASN A 31 1.65 -19.54 -11.55
N LEU A 32 1.56 -18.39 -10.90
CA LEU A 32 0.62 -17.32 -11.20
C LEU A 32 1.34 -16.22 -11.98
N GLU A 33 0.98 -16.07 -13.25
CA GLU A 33 1.57 -15.07 -14.14
C GLU A 33 1.36 -13.66 -13.60
N ASN A 34 2.44 -12.88 -13.54
CA ASN A 34 2.42 -11.52 -13.02
C ASN A 34 3.48 -10.65 -13.72
N ILE A 35 3.34 -9.34 -13.59
CA ILE A 35 4.37 -8.35 -13.95
C ILE A 35 4.52 -7.32 -12.84
N ILE A 36 5.68 -6.67 -12.78
CA ILE A 36 5.97 -5.57 -11.88
C ILE A 36 6.06 -4.26 -12.66
N VAL A 37 5.34 -3.25 -12.15
CA VAL A 37 5.37 -1.86 -12.64
C VAL A 37 6.04 -1.00 -11.58
N ASN A 38 7.17 -0.39 -11.91
CA ASN A 38 7.80 0.63 -11.07
C ASN A 38 7.27 2.02 -11.41
N LEU A 39 6.62 2.68 -10.45
CA LEU A 39 6.18 4.07 -10.57
C LEU A 39 7.01 5.05 -9.75
N ASP A 40 8.12 4.62 -9.13
CA ASP A 40 9.04 5.53 -8.42
C ASP A 40 10.21 5.98 -9.32
N PRO A 41 10.21 7.24 -9.80
CA PRO A 41 11.30 7.77 -10.63
C PRO A 41 12.58 8.08 -9.84
N GLY A 42 12.51 8.04 -8.50
CA GLY A 42 13.65 8.20 -7.60
C GLY A 42 14.23 6.88 -7.11
N ALA A 43 13.72 5.73 -7.58
CA ALA A 43 14.27 4.43 -7.20
C ALA A 43 15.66 4.23 -7.84
N GLU A 44 16.70 4.16 -7.02
CA GLU A 44 18.08 3.91 -7.49
C GLU A 44 18.34 2.41 -7.70
N ASN A 45 18.07 1.59 -6.67
CA ASN A 45 18.39 0.17 -6.66
C ASN A 45 17.12 -0.65 -6.43
N LEU A 46 16.58 -1.24 -7.49
CA LEU A 46 15.44 -2.15 -7.40
C LEU A 46 15.94 -3.59 -7.19
N PRO A 47 15.33 -4.38 -6.28
CA PRO A 47 15.65 -5.79 -6.07
C PRO A 47 15.00 -6.72 -7.11
N TYR A 48 14.40 -6.16 -8.16
CA TYR A 48 13.76 -6.83 -9.29
C TYR A 48 14.02 -6.04 -10.59
N SER A 49 13.69 -6.63 -11.72
CA SER A 49 13.66 -5.97 -13.02
C SER A 49 12.21 -5.74 -13.43
N PRO A 50 11.66 -4.51 -13.32
CA PRO A 50 10.28 -4.26 -13.68
C PRO A 50 10.06 -4.40 -15.18
N GLU A 51 8.89 -4.93 -15.57
CA GLU A 51 8.45 -5.00 -16.96
C GLU A 51 8.05 -3.63 -17.52
N VAL A 52 7.55 -2.75 -16.64
CA VAL A 52 7.19 -1.37 -16.96
C VAL A 52 7.83 -0.44 -15.95
N ASP A 53 8.68 0.47 -16.40
CA ASP A 53 9.45 1.35 -15.52
C ASP A 53 9.27 2.83 -15.89
N ILE A 54 8.77 3.63 -14.95
CA ILE A 54 8.64 5.08 -15.15
C ILE A 54 9.99 5.75 -15.46
N ARG A 55 11.10 5.15 -15.01
CA ARG A 55 12.46 5.66 -15.21
C ARG A 55 12.90 5.64 -16.67
N ASP A 56 12.27 4.83 -17.52
CA ASP A 56 12.51 4.83 -18.97
C ASP A 56 11.98 6.11 -19.65
N TYR A 57 11.05 6.80 -18.99
CA TYR A 57 10.47 8.06 -19.46
C TYR A 57 11.17 9.27 -18.87
N PHE A 58 11.42 9.26 -17.56
CA PHE A 58 12.15 10.28 -16.84
C PHE A 58 12.59 9.78 -15.46
N THR A 59 13.76 10.20 -15.03
CA THR A 59 14.25 9.98 -13.66
C THR A 59 14.03 11.22 -12.79
N LEU A 60 14.16 11.06 -11.48
CA LEU A 60 14.15 12.20 -10.56
C LEU A 60 15.29 13.20 -10.87
N GLU A 61 16.45 12.69 -11.29
CA GLU A 61 17.62 13.50 -11.69
C GLU A 61 17.32 14.33 -12.94
N ASP A 62 16.69 13.75 -13.96
CA ASP A 62 16.28 14.46 -15.17
C ASP A 62 15.35 15.63 -14.83
N VAL A 63 14.39 15.40 -13.91
CA VAL A 63 13.45 16.44 -13.49
C VAL A 63 14.16 17.56 -12.72
N MET A 64 15.11 17.23 -11.84
CA MET A 64 15.91 18.24 -11.14
C MET A 64 16.68 19.13 -12.13
N LEU A 65 17.33 18.52 -13.14
CA LEU A 65 18.11 19.22 -14.15
C LEU A 65 17.23 20.07 -15.08
N ASN A 66 16.14 19.50 -15.61
CA ASN A 66 15.29 20.16 -16.60
C ASN A 66 14.45 21.30 -16.02
N TYR A 67 14.01 21.18 -14.76
CA TYR A 67 13.17 22.19 -14.11
C TYR A 67 13.94 23.08 -13.13
N GLY A 68 15.23 22.83 -12.89
CA GLY A 68 16.07 23.64 -12.00
C GLY A 68 15.61 23.63 -10.55
N VAL A 69 15.08 22.50 -10.08
CA VAL A 69 14.51 22.32 -8.74
C VAL A 69 15.35 21.38 -7.87
N GLY A 70 15.22 21.53 -6.55
CA GLY A 70 15.79 20.56 -5.60
C GLY A 70 14.97 19.24 -5.54
N PRO A 71 15.45 18.23 -4.78
CA PRO A 71 14.87 16.89 -4.75
C PRO A 71 13.37 16.85 -4.42
N ASN A 72 12.92 17.60 -3.40
CA ASN A 72 11.50 17.65 -3.02
C ASN A 72 10.62 18.28 -4.11
N GLY A 73 11.16 19.29 -4.82
CA GLY A 73 10.46 19.92 -5.94
C GLY A 73 10.36 18.96 -7.12
N ALA A 74 11.44 18.22 -7.39
CA ALA A 74 11.46 17.20 -8.43
C ALA A 74 10.46 16.08 -8.13
N GLN A 75 10.37 15.59 -6.89
CA GLN A 75 9.40 14.56 -6.50
C GLN A 75 7.95 14.94 -6.80
N ILE A 76 7.60 16.20 -6.51
CA ILE A 76 6.26 16.74 -6.81
C ILE A 76 6.03 16.79 -8.31
N ILE A 77 6.98 17.35 -9.07
CA ILE A 77 6.86 17.47 -10.53
C ILE A 77 6.79 16.08 -11.17
N SER A 78 7.64 15.15 -10.75
CA SER A 78 7.67 13.76 -11.18
C SER A 78 6.32 13.07 -10.96
N ALA A 79 5.70 13.23 -9.79
CA ALA A 79 4.39 12.66 -9.51
C ALA A 79 3.30 13.20 -10.45
N ASP A 80 3.40 14.47 -10.86
CA ASP A 80 2.50 15.05 -11.84
C ASP A 80 2.83 14.63 -13.29
N LEU A 81 4.11 14.43 -13.62
CA LEU A 81 4.57 13.97 -14.94
C LEU A 81 4.13 12.54 -15.26
N ILE A 82 3.96 11.67 -14.25
CA ILE A 82 3.38 10.32 -14.44
C ILE A 82 2.06 10.43 -15.22
N SER A 83 1.24 11.45 -14.94
CA SER A 83 -0.06 11.63 -15.62
C SER A 83 0.05 11.78 -17.13
N THR A 84 1.19 12.29 -17.62
CA THR A 84 1.46 12.48 -19.05
C THR A 84 1.85 11.18 -19.76
N LYS A 85 2.21 10.14 -19.00
CA LYS A 85 2.68 8.83 -19.48
C LYS A 85 1.72 7.69 -19.21
N ILE A 86 0.56 7.97 -18.60
CA ILE A 86 -0.46 6.97 -18.26
C ILE A 86 -0.86 6.13 -19.49
N GLY A 87 -1.00 6.77 -20.67
CA GLY A 87 -1.33 6.08 -21.92
C GLY A 87 -0.29 5.03 -22.30
N ASP A 88 0.98 5.45 -22.33
CA ASP A 88 2.11 4.58 -22.69
C ASP A 88 2.24 3.43 -21.65
N ILE A 89 2.16 3.75 -20.35
CA ILE A 89 2.19 2.76 -19.25
C ILE A 89 1.06 1.73 -19.40
N LYS A 90 -0.15 2.18 -19.72
CA LYS A 90 -1.29 1.28 -19.89
C LYS A 90 -1.08 0.34 -21.08
N ASP A 91 -0.61 0.88 -22.20
CA ASP A 91 -0.38 0.09 -23.41
C ASP A 91 0.71 -0.97 -23.17
N GLU A 92 1.74 -0.66 -22.39
CA GLU A 92 2.75 -1.64 -21.96
C GLU A 92 2.16 -2.70 -21.02
N ILE A 93 1.39 -2.32 -20.00
CA ILE A 93 0.73 -3.28 -19.09
C ILE A 93 -0.18 -4.24 -19.87
N ASP A 94 -0.98 -3.70 -20.80
CA ASP A 94 -1.92 -4.49 -21.60
C ASP A 94 -1.21 -5.41 -22.60
N TYR A 95 0.02 -5.07 -23.03
CA TYR A 95 0.81 -5.91 -23.92
C TYR A 95 1.20 -7.26 -23.29
N PHE A 96 1.43 -7.31 -21.98
CA PHE A 96 1.80 -8.54 -21.28
C PHE A 96 0.63 -9.50 -21.07
N ASP A 97 -0.63 -9.02 -21.06
CA ASP A 97 -1.85 -9.82 -20.89
C ASP A 97 -1.81 -10.81 -19.70
N VAL A 98 -1.24 -10.39 -18.57
CA VAL A 98 -1.13 -11.20 -17.35
C VAL A 98 -2.27 -10.93 -16.36
N PRO A 99 -2.65 -11.90 -15.50
CA PRO A 99 -3.72 -11.73 -14.52
C PRO A 99 -3.36 -10.84 -13.33
N TYR A 100 -2.09 -10.68 -12.96
CA TYR A 100 -1.69 -9.84 -11.82
C TYR A 100 -0.66 -8.79 -12.23
N VAL A 101 -0.89 -7.54 -11.84
CA VAL A 101 0.02 -6.42 -12.08
C VAL A 101 0.39 -5.82 -10.74
N LEU A 102 1.65 -5.94 -10.36
CA LEU A 102 2.19 -5.48 -9.09
C LEU A 102 2.78 -4.09 -9.25
N ILE A 103 2.18 -3.09 -8.63
CA ILE A 103 2.53 -1.69 -8.83
C ILE A 103 3.29 -1.18 -7.60
N ASP A 104 4.61 -0.99 -7.74
CA ASP A 104 5.41 -0.32 -6.73
C ASP A 104 5.24 1.19 -6.86
N THR A 105 4.74 1.82 -5.81
CA THR A 105 4.39 3.25 -5.80
C THR A 105 5.53 4.10 -5.24
N PRO A 106 5.58 5.42 -5.55
CA PRO A 106 6.62 6.30 -5.03
C PRO A 106 6.88 6.19 -3.52
N GLY A 107 8.14 6.32 -3.11
CA GLY A 107 8.56 6.19 -1.72
C GLY A 107 7.76 7.03 -0.74
N GLN A 108 7.40 8.27 -1.09
CA GLN A 108 6.53 9.14 -0.30
C GLN A 108 5.05 8.89 -0.62
N MET A 109 4.34 8.36 0.37
CA MET A 109 2.92 8.02 0.26
C MET A 109 2.05 9.22 -0.15
N GLU A 110 2.37 10.42 0.31
CA GLU A 110 1.60 11.64 0.05
C GLU A 110 1.59 12.00 -1.44
N LEU A 111 2.67 11.70 -2.16
CA LEU A 111 2.76 11.94 -3.59
C LEU A 111 1.77 11.05 -4.36
N PHE A 112 1.56 9.83 -3.89
CA PHE A 112 0.61 8.91 -4.51
C PHE A 112 -0.82 9.13 -4.01
N THR A 113 -1.04 9.35 -2.71
CA THR A 113 -2.40 9.38 -2.13
C THR A 113 -3.10 10.73 -2.21
N LEU A 114 -2.37 11.85 -2.26
CA LEU A 114 -2.97 13.20 -2.21
C LEU A 114 -3.04 13.91 -3.57
N ARG A 115 -2.35 13.39 -4.60
CA ARG A 115 -2.30 14.01 -5.93
C ARG A 115 -3.46 13.54 -6.81
N GLN A 116 -3.94 14.44 -7.66
CA GLN A 116 -4.98 14.11 -8.66
C GLN A 116 -4.45 13.14 -9.72
N SER A 117 -3.17 13.23 -10.05
CA SER A 117 -2.46 12.38 -11.01
C SER A 117 -2.64 10.89 -10.73
N SER A 118 -2.64 10.49 -9.46
CA SER A 118 -2.84 9.10 -9.07
C SER A 118 -4.28 8.62 -9.24
N ASN A 119 -5.27 9.49 -9.00
CA ASN A 119 -6.68 9.14 -9.28
C ASN A 119 -6.89 8.95 -10.78
N LEU A 120 -6.31 9.82 -11.62
CA LEU A 120 -6.33 9.66 -13.07
C LEU A 120 -5.67 8.36 -13.52
N LEU A 121 -4.50 8.03 -12.96
CA LEU A 121 -3.79 6.77 -13.23
C LEU A 121 -4.67 5.57 -12.88
N ILE A 122 -5.23 5.53 -11.67
CA ILE A 122 -6.09 4.42 -11.21
C ILE A 122 -7.34 4.30 -12.09
N ASP A 123 -7.98 5.43 -12.43
CA ASP A 123 -9.17 5.44 -13.29
C ASP A 123 -8.86 4.92 -14.69
N PHE A 124 -7.72 5.32 -15.25
CA PHE A 124 -7.31 4.96 -16.60
C PHE A 124 -6.83 3.52 -16.70
N LEU A 125 -6.11 3.02 -15.69
CA LEU A 125 -5.70 1.62 -15.60
C LEU A 125 -6.88 0.69 -15.26
N GLY A 126 -7.89 1.19 -14.54
CA GLY A 126 -9.13 0.48 -14.26
C GLY A 126 -9.36 0.28 -12.77
N ARG A 127 -10.10 1.20 -12.17
CA ARG A 127 -10.39 1.23 -10.73
C ARG A 127 -11.10 -0.02 -10.20
N ASP A 128 -12.07 -0.56 -10.94
CA ASP A 128 -12.90 -1.68 -10.49
C ASP A 128 -12.12 -3.00 -10.34
N ARG A 129 -10.88 -3.04 -10.84
CA ARG A 129 -9.96 -4.19 -10.78
C ARG A 129 -8.70 -3.88 -9.97
N SER A 130 -8.75 -2.85 -9.12
CA SER A 130 -7.61 -2.35 -8.35
C SER A 130 -7.78 -2.58 -6.85
N VAL A 131 -6.71 -2.97 -6.17
CA VAL A 131 -6.63 -3.14 -4.70
C VAL A 131 -5.35 -2.52 -4.18
N MET A 132 -5.41 -1.97 -2.96
CA MET A 132 -4.22 -1.48 -2.26
C MET A 132 -3.76 -2.50 -1.24
N VAL A 133 -2.46 -2.83 -1.24
CA VAL A 133 -1.80 -3.48 -0.11
C VAL A 133 -1.11 -2.36 0.67
N TYR A 134 -1.64 -2.03 1.85
CA TYR A 134 -1.18 -0.92 2.67
C TYR A 134 -0.27 -1.40 3.80
N LEU A 135 1.00 -1.01 3.74
CA LEU A 135 2.05 -1.44 4.66
C LEU A 135 2.10 -0.53 5.90
N PHE A 136 1.86 -1.14 7.06
CA PHE A 136 2.13 -0.55 8.36
C PHE A 136 3.61 -0.69 8.67
N ASP A 137 4.25 0.41 9.04
CA ASP A 137 5.63 0.39 9.52
C ASP A 137 5.66 -0.25 10.91
N PRO A 138 6.41 -1.35 11.13
CA PRO A 138 6.41 -2.07 12.39
C PRO A 138 7.00 -1.26 13.54
N VAL A 139 7.94 -0.34 13.29
CA VAL A 139 8.56 0.49 14.34
C VAL A 139 7.52 1.46 14.91
N VAL A 140 6.65 1.99 14.06
CA VAL A 140 5.56 2.89 14.47
C VAL A 140 4.38 2.09 15.03
N ALA A 141 4.07 0.93 14.44
CA ALA A 141 2.94 0.11 14.84
C ALA A 141 3.10 -0.51 16.24
N LYS A 142 4.31 -0.62 16.80
CA LYS A 142 4.57 -1.19 18.15
C LYS A 142 3.91 -0.44 19.31
N THR A 143 3.48 0.82 19.13
CA THR A 143 2.78 1.56 20.20
C THR A 143 1.31 1.74 19.87
N PRO A 144 0.40 1.73 20.87
CA PRO A 144 -1.03 1.97 20.66
C PRO A 144 -1.31 3.27 19.88
N SER A 145 -0.67 4.38 20.25
CA SER A 145 -0.83 5.66 19.56
C SER A 145 -0.30 5.63 18.12
N GLY A 146 0.79 4.89 17.88
CA GLY A 146 1.39 4.72 16.57
C GLY A 146 0.53 3.87 15.65
N PHE A 147 -0.01 2.75 16.15
CA PHE A 147 -0.99 1.94 15.45
C PHE A 147 -2.22 2.77 15.03
N LEU A 148 -2.82 3.51 15.97
CA LEU A 148 -3.98 4.36 15.68
C LEU A 148 -3.66 5.42 14.61
N SER A 149 -2.45 5.97 14.65
CA SER A 149 -1.99 6.95 13.66
C SER A 149 -1.83 6.32 12.26
N LEU A 150 -1.25 5.12 12.18
CA LEU A 150 -1.12 4.39 10.92
C LEU A 150 -2.49 3.99 10.36
N LEU A 151 -3.42 3.55 11.21
CA LEU A 151 -4.79 3.24 10.82
C LEU A 151 -5.51 4.48 10.25
N PHE A 152 -5.31 5.64 10.87
CA PHE A 152 -5.85 6.89 10.34
C PHE A 152 -5.27 7.24 8.96
N MET A 153 -3.96 7.05 8.77
CA MET A 153 -3.32 7.27 7.47
C MET A 153 -3.82 6.27 6.41
N ALA A 154 -3.95 4.99 6.77
CA ALA A 154 -4.50 3.94 5.92
C ALA A 154 -5.93 4.30 5.49
N SER A 155 -6.76 4.73 6.42
CA SER A 155 -8.14 5.16 6.18
C SER A 155 -8.21 6.40 5.27
N SER A 156 -7.31 7.37 5.47
CA SER A 156 -7.18 8.54 4.59
C SER A 156 -6.88 8.14 3.15
N SER A 157 -6.02 7.13 2.94
CA SER A 157 -5.72 6.62 1.60
C SER A 157 -6.93 5.97 0.93
N VAL A 158 -7.76 5.21 1.67
CA VAL A 158 -9.03 4.66 1.17
C VAL A 158 -9.98 5.77 0.78
N PHE A 159 -10.13 6.82 1.60
CA PHE A 159 -11.00 7.94 1.28
C PHE A 159 -10.55 8.70 0.01
N LYS A 160 -9.24 8.89 -0.15
CA LYS A 160 -8.67 9.64 -1.27
C LYS A 160 -8.62 8.86 -2.57
N LEU A 161 -8.28 7.58 -2.48
CA LEU A 161 -8.06 6.72 -3.61
C LEU A 161 -9.23 5.80 -3.89
N LYS A 162 -10.25 5.68 -3.03
CA LYS A 162 -11.47 4.88 -3.26
C LYS A 162 -11.20 3.49 -3.83
N LEU A 163 -10.21 2.81 -3.24
CA LEU A 163 -9.86 1.43 -3.57
C LEU A 163 -10.07 0.56 -2.33
N PRO A 164 -10.47 -0.72 -2.51
CA PRO A 164 -10.40 -1.68 -1.44
C PRO A 164 -8.94 -1.82 -0.96
N GLN A 165 -8.78 -2.11 0.33
CA GLN A 165 -7.48 -2.12 1.00
C GLN A 165 -7.29 -3.38 1.82
N ILE A 166 -6.13 -4.01 1.64
CA ILE A 166 -5.60 -5.07 2.50
C ILE A 166 -4.50 -4.42 3.35
N GLN A 167 -4.61 -4.53 4.66
CA GLN A 167 -3.64 -3.94 5.58
C GLN A 167 -2.64 -5.01 5.99
N VAL A 168 -1.35 -4.67 5.93
CA VAL A 168 -0.27 -5.61 6.27
C VAL A 168 0.69 -4.98 7.28
N LEU A 169 1.14 -5.75 8.27
CA LEU A 169 2.25 -5.38 9.16
C LEU A 169 3.55 -5.79 8.48
N ALA A 170 4.22 -4.83 7.85
CA ALA A 170 5.42 -5.11 7.08
C ALA A 170 6.62 -5.42 8.00
N LYS A 171 7.57 -6.21 7.48
CA LYS A 171 8.81 -6.62 8.18
C LYS A 171 8.52 -7.20 9.56
N SER A 172 7.50 -8.06 9.66
CA SER A 172 7.13 -8.70 10.93
C SER A 172 8.30 -9.52 11.52
N ASP A 173 9.27 -9.93 10.71
CA ASP A 173 10.50 -10.61 11.10
C ASP A 173 11.41 -9.81 12.05
N ILE A 174 11.26 -8.49 12.13
CA ILE A 174 12.06 -7.65 13.04
C ILE A 174 11.42 -7.51 14.44
N LEU A 175 10.19 -8.00 14.60
CA LEU A 175 9.41 -7.94 15.82
C LEU A 175 9.56 -9.25 16.58
N GLU A 176 9.47 -9.17 17.90
CA GLU A 176 9.32 -10.37 18.73
C GLU A 176 7.89 -10.91 18.56
N ASP A 177 7.69 -12.23 18.70
CA ASP A 177 6.38 -12.88 18.49
C ASP A 177 5.26 -12.21 19.31
N TYR A 178 5.52 -11.87 20.57
CA TYR A 178 4.54 -11.22 21.44
C TYR A 178 4.19 -9.80 20.99
N GLU A 179 5.09 -9.10 20.29
CA GLU A 179 4.80 -7.78 19.73
C GLU A 179 3.89 -7.93 18.50
N VAL A 180 4.16 -8.90 17.63
CA VAL A 180 3.31 -9.21 16.46
C VAL A 180 1.92 -9.58 16.93
N GLU A 181 1.80 -10.52 17.87
CA GLU A 181 0.52 -10.96 18.44
C GLU A 181 -0.27 -9.77 19.00
N ARG A 182 0.38 -8.89 19.76
CA ARG A 182 -0.30 -7.73 20.36
C ARG A 182 -0.77 -6.73 19.31
N ILE A 183 0.03 -6.47 18.27
CA ILE A 183 -0.35 -5.57 17.18
C ILE A 183 -1.52 -6.12 16.36
N VAL A 184 -1.52 -7.44 16.10
CA VAL A 184 -2.63 -8.10 15.41
C VAL A 184 -3.89 -8.07 16.27
N GLU A 185 -3.78 -8.32 17.58
CA GLU A 185 -4.89 -8.24 18.53
C GLU A 185 -5.56 -6.85 18.52
N TRP A 186 -4.78 -5.76 18.43
CA TRP A 186 -5.33 -4.40 18.27
C TRP A 186 -6.17 -4.21 16.99
N SER A 187 -5.87 -4.98 15.94
CA SER A 187 -6.61 -4.94 14.67
C SER A 187 -7.91 -5.77 14.72
N ASP A 188 -7.89 -6.91 15.42
CA ASP A 188 -9.00 -7.86 15.51
C ASP A 188 -9.98 -7.54 16.65
N ASP A 189 -9.47 -7.07 17.79
CA ASP A 189 -10.25 -6.60 18.94
C ASP A 189 -9.86 -5.15 19.28
N PRO A 190 -10.46 -4.14 18.62
CA PRO A 190 -10.13 -2.74 18.82
C PRO A 190 -10.27 -2.25 20.27
N GLU A 191 -11.07 -2.90 21.11
CA GLU A 191 -11.21 -2.50 22.52
C GLU A 191 -9.91 -2.74 23.31
N THR A 192 -9.11 -3.74 22.91
CA THR A 192 -7.78 -3.97 23.49
C THR A 192 -6.81 -2.82 23.17
N LEU A 193 -6.92 -2.23 21.97
CA LEU A 193 -6.18 -1.03 21.59
C LEU A 193 -6.61 0.16 22.45
N PHE A 194 -7.91 0.33 22.68
CA PHE A 194 -8.43 1.42 23.51
C PHE A 194 -7.91 1.35 24.95
N ASP A 195 -7.88 0.15 25.53
CA ASP A 195 -7.34 -0.07 26.87
C ASP A 195 -5.85 0.30 26.96
N ASP A 196 -5.05 -0.11 25.97
CA ASP A 196 -3.62 0.21 25.95
C ASP A 196 -3.34 1.68 25.64
N LEU A 197 -4.13 2.31 24.77
CA LEU A 197 -4.13 3.76 24.56
C LEU A 197 -4.35 4.50 25.88
N GLY A 198 -5.23 3.98 26.75
CA GLY A 198 -5.55 4.60 28.03
C GLY A 198 -4.41 4.50 29.04
N ARG A 199 -3.54 3.51 28.88
CA ARG A 199 -2.32 3.32 29.68
C ARG A 199 -1.16 4.17 29.15
N GLU A 200 -1.04 4.28 27.84
CA GLU A 200 0.00 5.08 27.17
C GLU A 200 -0.26 6.59 27.35
N VAL A 201 -1.51 7.00 27.18
CA VAL A 201 -1.93 8.40 27.18
C VAL A 201 -2.67 8.70 28.47
N SER A 202 -2.04 9.46 29.38
CA SER A 202 -2.57 9.76 30.73
C SER A 202 -3.99 10.37 30.78
N ASN A 203 -4.54 10.80 29.65
CA ASN A 203 -5.91 11.30 29.54
C ASN A 203 -6.54 10.91 28.19
N ILE A 204 -7.07 9.70 28.06
CA ILE A 204 -7.69 9.17 26.82
C ILE A 204 -8.90 9.98 26.29
N LYS A 205 -9.47 10.91 27.07
CA LYS A 205 -10.52 11.84 26.62
C LYS A 205 -9.99 12.98 25.74
N ASN A 206 -8.84 12.76 25.12
CA ASN A 206 -8.21 13.66 24.17
C ASN A 206 -8.43 13.12 22.74
N ILE A 207 -7.74 13.74 21.78
CA ILE A 207 -7.92 13.49 20.34
C ILE A 207 -7.81 12.00 19.99
N SER A 208 -6.96 11.23 20.68
CA SER A 208 -6.78 9.80 20.42
C SER A 208 -8.04 8.98 20.69
N GLY A 209 -8.78 9.27 21.76
CA GLY A 209 -10.03 8.57 22.06
C GLY A 209 -11.14 8.87 21.05
N GLU A 210 -11.31 10.14 20.69
CA GLU A 210 -12.28 10.56 19.66
C GLU A 210 -11.94 9.96 18.29
N LEU A 211 -10.66 9.96 17.92
CA LEU A 211 -10.17 9.34 16.69
C LEU A 211 -10.43 7.83 16.67
N PHE A 212 -10.17 7.14 17.79
CA PHE A 212 -10.45 5.71 17.93
C PHE A 212 -11.93 5.41 17.68
N TYR A 213 -12.84 6.10 18.37
CA TYR A 213 -14.26 5.88 18.21
C TYR A 213 -14.74 6.15 16.79
N MET A 214 -14.24 7.24 16.16
CA MET A 214 -14.56 7.53 14.77
C MET A 214 -14.11 6.40 13.81
N LEU A 215 -12.87 5.91 13.95
CA LEU A 215 -12.35 4.84 13.09
C LEU A 215 -13.10 3.52 13.31
N ARG A 216 -13.44 3.20 14.57
CA ARG A 216 -14.21 2.01 14.94
C ARG A 216 -15.62 2.06 14.37
N ASP A 217 -16.32 3.18 14.58
CA ASP A 217 -17.71 3.34 14.16
C ASP A 217 -17.87 3.36 12.63
N LEU A 218 -16.81 3.77 11.90
CA LEU A 218 -16.73 3.65 10.45
C LEU A 218 -16.32 2.24 9.95
N GLY A 219 -16.03 1.30 10.85
CA GLY A 219 -15.65 -0.07 10.48
C GLY A 219 -14.30 -0.14 9.76
N LEU A 220 -13.37 0.78 10.06
CA LEU A 220 -12.08 0.89 9.37
C LEU A 220 -11.00 -0.03 9.97
N PHE A 221 -11.27 -0.62 11.14
CA PHE A 221 -10.45 -1.72 11.66
C PHE A 221 -10.63 -2.95 10.77
N ARG A 222 -9.52 -3.42 10.23
CA ARG A 222 -9.41 -4.63 9.41
C ARG A 222 -8.31 -5.48 10.02
N THR A 223 -8.46 -6.80 9.92
CA THR A 223 -7.41 -7.74 10.33
C THR A 223 -6.11 -7.38 9.63
N LEU A 224 -5.07 -7.15 10.42
CA LEU A 224 -3.75 -6.78 9.94
C LEU A 224 -2.94 -8.06 9.70
N ILE A 225 -2.50 -8.26 8.45
CA ILE A 225 -1.76 -9.47 8.07
C ILE A 225 -0.26 -9.27 8.34
N PRO A 226 0.39 -10.05 9.22
CA PRO A 226 1.84 -10.00 9.38
C PRO A 226 2.55 -10.51 8.13
N VAL A 227 3.44 -9.70 7.56
CA VAL A 227 4.21 -10.08 6.36
C VAL A 227 5.70 -9.83 6.52
N SER A 228 6.49 -10.73 5.95
CA SER A 228 7.94 -10.57 5.82
C SER A 228 8.37 -10.76 4.37
N ALA A 229 8.99 -9.73 3.80
CA ALA A 229 9.63 -9.83 2.49
C ALA A 229 10.93 -10.67 2.52
N MET A 230 11.51 -10.87 3.71
CA MET A 230 12.74 -11.66 3.89
C MET A 230 12.42 -13.16 3.92
N ASP A 231 11.37 -13.53 4.66
CA ASP A 231 11.01 -14.93 4.89
C ASP A 231 9.82 -15.41 4.04
N SER A 232 9.22 -14.52 3.25
CA SER A 232 8.00 -14.77 2.45
C SER A 232 6.76 -15.14 3.28
N THR A 233 6.74 -14.78 4.56
CA THR A 233 5.61 -14.98 5.47
C THR A 233 4.43 -14.08 5.09
N GLY A 234 3.20 -14.59 5.19
CA GLY A 234 1.95 -13.84 5.00
C GLY A 234 1.54 -13.57 3.56
N MET A 235 2.32 -14.01 2.56
CA MET A 235 1.99 -13.80 1.14
C MET A 235 0.72 -14.56 0.73
N GLU A 236 0.51 -15.75 1.27
CA GLU A 236 -0.70 -16.55 1.03
C GLU A 236 -1.94 -15.85 1.59
N ASP A 237 -1.86 -15.32 2.82
CA ASP A 237 -2.97 -14.58 3.43
C ASP A 237 -3.30 -13.28 2.66
N VAL A 238 -2.27 -12.56 2.18
CA VAL A 238 -2.46 -11.39 1.31
C VAL A 238 -3.16 -11.80 0.01
N TYR A 239 -2.71 -12.89 -0.62
CA TYR A 239 -3.32 -13.40 -1.84
C TYR A 239 -4.79 -13.80 -1.61
N ASP A 240 -5.09 -14.51 -0.53
CA ASP A 240 -6.44 -14.93 -0.17
C ASP A 240 -7.35 -13.72 0.04
N GLY A 241 -6.86 -12.67 0.71
CA GLY A 241 -7.58 -11.40 0.84
C GLY A 241 -7.87 -10.74 -0.51
N ILE A 242 -6.93 -10.78 -1.47
CA ILE A 242 -7.16 -10.29 -2.83
C ILE A 242 -8.21 -11.15 -3.54
N GLN A 243 -8.15 -12.47 -3.38
CA GLN A 243 -9.13 -13.38 -3.98
C GLN A 243 -10.53 -13.16 -3.42
N GLU A 244 -10.67 -12.94 -2.12
CA GLU A 244 -11.95 -12.65 -1.48
C GLU A 244 -12.59 -11.37 -2.06
N ILE A 245 -11.80 -10.30 -2.25
CA ILE A 245 -12.26 -9.03 -2.81
C ILE A 245 -12.82 -9.19 -4.25
N PHE A 246 -12.17 -9.98 -5.10
CA PHE A 246 -12.52 -10.05 -6.53
C PHE A 246 -13.32 -11.29 -6.95
N TYR A 247 -13.25 -12.37 -6.19
CA TYR A 247 -13.81 -13.68 -6.55
C TYR A 247 -14.71 -14.28 -5.45
N GLY A 248 -14.84 -13.61 -4.28
CA GLY A 248 -15.65 -14.06 -3.14
C GLY A 248 -17.19 -14.01 -3.31
N GLY A 249 -17.71 -13.36 -4.37
CA GLY A 249 -19.12 -13.49 -4.82
C GLY A 249 -20.05 -12.29 -4.55
N GLU A 250 -21.16 -12.24 -5.31
CA GLU A 250 -22.16 -11.16 -5.44
C GLU A 250 -22.96 -10.78 -4.16
N ASP A 251 -22.76 -11.46 -3.03
CA ASP A 251 -23.47 -11.22 -1.75
C ASP A 251 -22.69 -10.33 -0.76
N LEU A 252 -21.42 -10.08 -1.01
CA LEU A 252 -20.74 -8.95 -0.39
C LEU A 252 -21.25 -7.72 -1.13
N GLU A 253 -22.21 -6.99 -0.53
CA GLU A 253 -22.38 -5.57 -0.83
C GLU A 253 -20.98 -5.04 -1.12
N ARG A 254 -20.72 -4.61 -2.37
CA ARG A 254 -19.44 -3.97 -2.75
C ARG A 254 -19.04 -3.20 -1.50
N ILE A 255 -17.91 -3.56 -0.88
CA ILE A 255 -17.47 -2.93 0.35
C ILE A 255 -17.20 -1.47 -0.06
N LEU A 256 -18.26 -0.67 0.02
CA LEU A 256 -18.41 0.62 -0.61
C LEU A 256 -18.01 1.62 0.45
N TYR A 257 -16.80 2.13 0.26
CA TYR A 257 -16.23 3.36 0.79
C TYR A 257 -15.92 3.37 2.29
#